data_AF-A0A7Y1T3R8-F1
#
_entry.id   AF-A0A7Y1T3R8-F1
#
_cell.length_a   1.000
_cell.length_b   1.000
_cell.length_c   1.000
_cell.angle_alpha   90.00
_cell.angle_beta   90.00
_cell.angle_gamma   90.00
#
_symmetry.space_group_name_H-M   'P 1'
#
loop_
_entity.id
_entity.type
_entity.pdbx_description
1 polymer ?
#
loop_
_entity_poly.entity_id
_entity_poly.type
_entity_poly.pdbx_seq_one_letter_code
_entity_poly.pdbx_strand_id
1 'polypeptide(L)'
;MKTYKLKTHSKKILADTITPVSIYLKIRDKYPNSILLESSDYHASGNGFSYICCNPIASIKVENEIISQSFPDGSTSTTSTNDVSVTD
;
A
#
# COMPACT_ATOMS: atom_id res chain seq x y z
N MET A 1 10.48 20.21 1.24
CA MET A 1 9.82 18.89 1.04
C MET A 1 9.19 18.87 -0.34
N LYS A 2 9.41 17.83 -1.14
CA LYS A 2 8.85 17.74 -2.51
C LYS A 2 7.39 17.26 -2.44
N THR A 3 6.49 17.98 -3.09
CA THR A 3 5.06 17.63 -3.14
C THR A 3 4.75 16.79 -4.37
N TYR A 4 4.07 15.66 -4.19
CA TYR A 4 3.66 14.78 -5.29
C TYR A 4 2.15 14.94 -5.55
N LYS A 5 1.76 15.30 -6.78
CA LYS A 5 0.35 15.34 -7.18
C LYS A 5 -0.08 13.95 -7.67
N LEU A 6 -0.96 13.29 -6.91
CA LEU A 6 -1.54 12.01 -7.29
C LEU A 6 -2.74 12.22 -8.21
N LYS A 7 -2.75 11.54 -9.37
CA LYS A 7 -3.91 11.48 -10.26
C LYS A 7 -4.54 10.11 -10.13
N THR A 8 -5.81 10.08 -9.70
CA THR A 8 -6.55 8.84 -9.49
C THR A 8 -7.52 8.62 -10.63
N HIS A 9 -7.54 7.39 -11.15
CA HIS A 9 -8.55 6.92 -12.08
C HIS A 9 -9.36 5.82 -11.39
N SER A 10 -10.68 5.87 -11.49
CA SER A 10 -11.56 4.89 -10.87
C SER A 10 -12.66 4.45 -11.84
N LYS A 11 -13.10 3.20 -11.69
CA LYS A 11 -14.21 2.63 -12.44
C LYS A 11 -14.99 1.70 -11.51
N LYS A 12 -16.31 1.86 -11.47
CA LYS A 12 -17.21 0.92 -10.79
C LYS A 12 -17.67 -0.16 -11.76
N ILE A 13 -17.65 -1.41 -11.32
CA ILE A 13 -18.08 -2.57 -12.10
C ILE A 13 -19.00 -3.44 -11.25
N LEU A 14 -19.83 -4.26 -11.90
CA LEU A 14 -20.55 -5.35 -11.23
C LEU A 14 -19.57 -6.45 -10.87
N ALA A 15 -19.67 -6.98 -9.65
CA ALA A 15 -18.69 -7.90 -9.09
C ALA A 15 -19.35 -9.03 -8.26
N ASP A 16 -20.62 -9.32 -8.51
CA ASP A 16 -21.46 -10.23 -7.70
C ASP A 16 -20.92 -11.66 -7.65
N THR A 17 -20.08 -12.05 -8.61
CA THR A 17 -19.44 -13.37 -8.71
C THR A 17 -17.97 -13.37 -8.28
N ILE A 18 -17.46 -12.23 -7.81
CA ILE A 18 -16.04 -12.03 -7.52
C ILE A 18 -15.86 -11.78 -6.02
N THR A 19 -14.92 -12.51 -5.40
CA THR A 19 -14.56 -12.30 -3.99
C THR A 19 -13.24 -11.56 -3.85
N PRO A 20 -13.03 -10.76 -2.80
CA PRO A 20 -11.76 -10.08 -2.53
C PRO A 20 -10.55 -11.02 -2.57
N VAL A 21 -10.65 -12.18 -1.92
CA VAL A 21 -9.59 -13.21 -1.90
C VAL A 21 -9.29 -13.73 -3.32
N SER A 22 -10.32 -14.00 -4.14
CA SER A 22 -10.11 -14.49 -5.51
C SER A 22 -9.37 -13.48 -6.40
N ILE A 23 -9.63 -12.18 -6.23
CA ILE A 23 -8.91 -11.11 -6.93
C ILE A 23 -7.48 -11.03 -6.42
N TYR A 24 -7.29 -11.04 -5.10
CA TYR A 24 -5.98 -10.93 -4.48
C TYR A 24 -5.01 -12.02 -4.97
N LEU A 25 -5.47 -13.28 -5.03
CA LEU A 25 -4.65 -14.38 -5.53
C LEU A 25 -4.18 -14.14 -6.97
N LYS A 26 -5.06 -13.68 -7.86
CA LYS A 26 -4.71 -13.34 -9.25
C LYS A 26 -3.73 -12.16 -9.36
N ILE A 27 -3.87 -11.16 -8.49
CA ILE A 27 -3.03 -9.96 -8.50
C ILE A 27 -1.64 -10.25 -7.94
N ARG A 28 -1.54 -11.00 -6.84
CA ARG A 28 -0.28 -11.34 -6.16
C ARG A 28 0.69 -12.08 -7.09
N ASP A 29 0.17 -12.92 -7.97
CA ASP A 29 0.99 -13.67 -8.93
C ASP A 29 1.64 -12.77 -9.98
N LYS A 30 1.12 -11.55 -10.20
CA LYS A 30 1.64 -10.57 -11.18
C LYS A 30 2.37 -9.39 -10.54
N TYR A 31 1.95 -8.97 -9.35
CA TYR A 31 2.47 -7.77 -8.70
C TYR A 31 3.08 -8.13 -7.34
N PRO A 32 4.42 -8.09 -7.22
CA PRO A 32 5.10 -8.26 -5.93
C PRO A 32 4.61 -7.24 -4.90
N ASN A 33 4.75 -7.59 -3.61
CA ASN A 33 4.33 -6.74 -2.50
C ASN A 33 2.84 -6.35 -2.53
N SER A 34 2.00 -7.20 -3.12
CA SER A 34 0.55 -7.04 -3.07
C SER A 34 0.02 -7.39 -1.67
N ILE A 35 -0.94 -6.59 -1.19
CA ILE A 35 -1.54 -6.72 0.15
C ILE A 35 -3.06 -6.75 0.02
N LEU A 36 -3.70 -7.64 0.79
CA LEU A 36 -5.14 -7.66 1.01
C LEU A 36 -5.42 -7.12 2.42
N LEU A 37 -6.28 -6.11 2.52
CA LEU A 37 -6.75 -5.53 3.78
C LEU A 37 -8.26 -5.74 3.85
N GLU A 38 -8.74 -6.48 4.84
CA GLU A 38 -10.16 -6.82 4.97
C GLU A 38 -10.66 -6.47 6.37
N SER A 39 -11.86 -5.89 6.45
CA SER A 39 -12.52 -5.65 7.74
C SER A 39 -12.87 -6.98 8.41
N SER A 40 -12.53 -7.11 9.69
CA SER A 40 -12.90 -8.28 10.51
C SER A 40 -14.28 -8.16 11.15
N ASP A 41 -14.92 -6.98 11.10
CA ASP A 41 -16.19 -6.76 11.77
C ASP A 41 -17.38 -7.20 10.91
N TYR A 42 -17.75 -8.48 11.09
CA TYR A 42 -18.93 -9.10 10.48
C TYR A 42 -20.25 -8.60 11.07
N HIS A 43 -20.24 -7.88 12.20
CA HIS A 43 -21.46 -7.46 12.91
C HIS A 43 -21.91 -6.03 12.54
N ALA A 44 -21.04 -5.23 11.92
CA ALA A 44 -21.38 -3.93 11.35
C ALA A 44 -21.98 -4.09 9.94
N SER A 45 -23.30 -4.32 9.89
CA SER A 45 -24.17 -4.58 8.72
C SER A 45 -24.07 -3.67 7.47
N GLY A 46 -23.09 -2.77 7.36
CA GLY A 46 -22.92 -1.88 6.21
C GLY A 46 -21.49 -1.42 5.87
N ASN A 47 -20.45 -1.83 6.62
CA ASN A 47 -19.10 -1.25 6.50
C ASN A 47 -17.98 -2.27 6.17
N GLY A 48 -18.34 -3.42 5.60
CA GLY A 48 -17.37 -4.41 5.13
C GLY A 48 -16.69 -3.96 3.84
N PHE A 49 -15.50 -3.39 3.94
CA PHE A 49 -14.66 -3.09 2.78
C PHE A 49 -13.42 -3.98 2.78
N SER A 50 -13.06 -4.44 1.58
CA SER A 50 -11.78 -5.09 1.32
C SER A 50 -11.00 -4.26 0.31
N TYR A 51 -9.75 -3.94 0.65
CA TYR A 51 -8.82 -3.21 -0.21
C TYR A 51 -7.74 -4.15 -0.70
N ILE A 52 -7.47 -4.12 -2.00
CA ILE A 52 -6.35 -4.84 -2.60
C ILE A 52 -5.37 -3.81 -3.13
N CYS A 53 -4.20 -3.76 -2.51
CA CYS A 53 -3.12 -2.85 -2.86
C CYS A 53 -2.08 -3.63 -3.66
N CYS A 54 -1.62 -3.07 -4.78
CA CYS A 54 -0.60 -3.67 -5.63
C CYS A 54 0.20 -2.58 -6.36
N ASN A 55 1.34 -2.96 -6.93
CA ASN A 55 2.22 -2.06 -7.68
C ASN A 55 2.59 -0.78 -6.88
N PRO A 56 3.28 -0.93 -5.73
CA PRO A 56 3.62 0.21 -4.88
C PRO A 56 4.47 1.23 -5.63
N ILE A 57 4.16 2.52 -5.45
CA ILE A 57 4.86 3.63 -6.11
C ILE A 57 5.89 4.32 -5.20
N ALA A 58 5.95 3.93 -3.93
CA ALA A 58 6.86 4.46 -2.92
C ALA A 58 6.99 3.43 -1.80
N SER A 59 8.10 3.49 -1.05
CA SER A 59 8.34 2.60 0.07
C SER A 59 9.12 3.30 1.18
N ILE A 60 8.92 2.83 2.41
CA ILE A 60 9.81 3.07 3.53
C ILE A 60 10.17 1.72 4.14
N LYS A 61 11.46 1.49 4.36
CA LYS A 61 12.00 0.29 5.00
C LYS A 61 12.98 0.72 6.08
N VAL A 62 12.86 0.16 7.27
CA VAL A 62 13.81 0.34 8.36
C VAL A 62 14.40 -1.03 8.67
N GLU A 63 15.71 -1.16 8.51
CA GLU A 63 16.43 -2.42 8.70
C GLU A 63 17.89 -2.09 9.04
N ASN A 64 18.47 -2.78 10.02
CA ASN A 64 19.88 -2.61 10.43
C ASN A 64 20.28 -1.15 10.68
N GLU A 65 19.46 -0.41 11.43
CA GLU A 65 19.70 1.02 11.74
C GLU A 65 19.75 1.93 10.49
N ILE A 66 19.22 1.45 9.36
CA ILE A 66 19.17 2.20 8.10
C ILE A 66 17.71 2.38 7.69
N ILE A 67 17.33 3.63 7.43
CA ILE A 67 16.05 4.02 6.83
C ILE A 67 16.29 4.15 5.32
N SER A 68 15.61 3.30 4.54
CA SER A 68 15.59 3.34 3.07
C SER A 68 14.22 3.78 2.58
N GLN A 69 14.19 4.85 1.78
CA GLN A 69 12.98 5.42 1.21
C GLN A 69 13.06 5.41 -0.30
N SER A 70 11.95 5.06 -0.96
CA SER A 70 11.74 5.27 -2.39
C SER A 70 10.52 6.15 -2.60
N PHE A 71 10.59 7.07 -3.55
CA PHE A 71 9.56 8.08 -3.79
C PHE A 71 8.87 7.89 -5.17
N PRO A 72 7.67 8.48 -5.37
CA PRO A 72 6.89 8.31 -6.62
C PRO A 72 7.56 8.76 -7.92
N ASP A 73 8.63 9.55 -7.83
CA ASP A 73 9.41 10.00 -8.98
C ASP A 73 10.63 9.11 -9.29
N GLY A 74 10.79 8.00 -8.56
CA GLY A 74 11.92 7.09 -8.67
C GLY A 74 13.15 7.51 -7.87
N SER A 75 13.14 8.67 -7.20
CA SER A 75 14.23 9.04 -6.30
C SER A 75 14.25 8.13 -5.05
N THR A 76 15.43 7.97 -4.48
CA THR A 76 15.65 7.17 -3.27
C THR A 76 16.45 7.97 -2.24
N SER A 77 16.20 7.71 -0.96
CA SER A 77 16.99 8.26 0.15
C SER A 77 17.40 7.15 1.12
N THR A 78 18.59 7.26 1.67
CA THR A 78 19.10 6.34 2.69
C THR A 78 19.70 7.15 3.82
N THR A 79 19.30 6.88 5.05
CA THR A 79 19.74 7.65 6.24
C THR A 79 19.88 6.71 7.43
N SER A 80 20.86 6.96 8.30
CA SER A 80 20.98 6.22 9.57
C SER A 80 19.83 6.58 10.51
N THR A 81 19.31 5.62 11.27
CA THR A 81 18.30 5.90 12.30
C THR A 81 18.83 6.83 13.39
N ASN A 82 20.15 6.82 13.65
CA ASN A 82 20.77 7.66 14.67
C ASN A 82 20.79 9.15 14.28
N ASP A 83 20.69 9.45 12.99
CA ASP A 83 20.70 10.83 12.47
C ASP A 83 19.30 11.45 12.45
N VAL A 84 18.27 10.70 12.84
CA VAL A 84 16.86 11.11 12.77
C VAL A 84 16.26 11.11 14.18
N SER A 85 16.14 12.31 14.78
CA SER A 85 15.40 12.45 16.04
C SER A 85 13.89 12.35 15.76
N VAL A 86 13.20 11.44 16.46
CA VAL A 86 11.73 11.28 16.38
C VAL A 86 11.03 12.22 17.38
N THR A 87 11.77 12.78 18.32
CA THR A 87 11.30 13.72 19.34
C THR A 87 12.04 15.04 19.20
N ASP A 88 11.29 16.14 19.17
CA ASP A 88 11.80 17.42 19.66
C ASP A 88 12.06 17.32 21.18
#